data_AF-A0A9Q5X8B8-F1
#
_entry.id   AF-A0A9Q5X8B8-F1
#
_cell.length_a   1.000
_cell.length_b   1.000
_cell.length_c   1.000
_cell.angle_alpha   90.00
_cell.angle_beta   90.00
_cell.angle_gamma   90.00
#
_symmetry.space_group_name_H-M   'P 1'
#
loop_
_entity.id
_entity.type
_entity.pdbx_description
1 polymer ?
#
loop_
_entity_poly.entity_id
_entity_poly.type
_entity_poly.pdbx_seq_one_letter_code
_entity_poly.pdbx_strand_id
1 'polypeptide(L)'
;MRTFIDTINFGVKNWWVSLLLGLLYILIAICLMFTPLASYVALSVLFSVSMFVSGTLEILFAVTNKKNISSWGWYLASGIIDLILGIYLMANIGLSMAVLPFIVAFWLMFRGFASTGYAMDLKRYGTRNWGWYMAFGVLAILCSIGIIWQPGLGALSLVYMIAYTLLIIGIFRVMLSFELKSLHKRNKEYYEEQGIK
;
A
#
# COMPACT_ATOMS: atom_id res chain seq x y z
N MET A 1 2.51 29.08 0.91
CA MET A 1 3.87 29.07 0.31
C MET A 1 4.98 28.81 1.34
N ARG A 2 5.00 29.47 2.51
CA ARG A 2 6.04 29.22 3.53
C ARG A 2 6.14 27.74 3.98
N THR A 3 5.02 27.10 4.28
CA THR A 3 4.96 25.69 4.72
C THR A 3 5.62 24.68 3.77
N PHE A 4 5.48 24.86 2.46
CA PHE A 4 6.08 23.97 1.46
C PHE A 4 7.60 24.15 1.38
N ILE A 5 8.07 25.40 1.42
CA ILE A 5 9.50 25.75 1.41
C ILE A 5 10.18 25.25 2.70
N ASP A 6 9.52 25.40 3.85
CA ASP A 6 10.03 24.92 5.13
C ASP A 6 10.19 23.39 5.16
N THR A 7 9.24 22.66 4.56
CA THR A 7 9.29 21.19 4.44
C THR A 7 10.46 20.74 3.56
N ILE A 8 10.70 21.43 2.44
CA ILE A 8 11.84 21.16 1.55
C ILE A 8 13.16 21.45 2.27
N ASN A 9 13.29 22.60 2.95
CA ASN A 9 14.49 22.94 3.70
C ASN A 9 14.81 21.94 4.82
N PHE A 10 13.78 21.46 5.52
CA PHE A 10 13.91 20.39 6.50
C PHE A 10 14.37 19.07 5.84
N GLY A 11 13.77 18.68 4.71
CA GLY A 11 14.16 17.50 3.95
C GLY A 11 15.61 17.57 3.45
N VAL A 12 16.05 18.73 2.98
CA VAL A 12 17.44 18.98 2.53
C VAL A 12 18.43 18.88 3.70
N LYS A 13 18.08 19.41 4.88
CA LYS A 13 18.92 19.28 6.08
C LYS A 13 19.03 17.84 6.57
N ASN A 14 17.92 17.09 6.50
CA ASN A 14 17.82 15.69 6.94
C ASN A 14 17.93 14.69 5.78
N TRP A 15 18.69 15.01 4.72
CA TRP A 15 18.85 14.17 3.53
C TRP A 15 19.24 12.72 3.85
N TRP A 16 20.01 12.52 4.92
CA TRP A 16 20.45 11.20 5.39
C TRP A 16 19.29 10.31 5.86
N VAL A 17 18.20 10.89 6.36
CA VAL A 17 17.00 10.13 6.77
C VAL A 17 16.34 9.47 5.56
N SER A 18 16.28 10.16 4.42
CA SER A 18 15.75 9.55 3.18
C SER A 18 16.64 8.42 2.68
N LEU A 19 17.96 8.54 2.83
CA LEU A 19 18.92 7.48 2.45
C LEU A 19 18.75 6.25 3.34
N LEU A 20 18.68 6.44 4.66
CA LEU A 20 18.51 5.36 5.63
C LEU A 20 17.18 4.63 5.40
N LEU A 21 16.08 5.37 5.20
CA LEU A 21 14.78 4.79 4.87
C LEU A 21 14.81 4.02 3.55
N GLY A 22 15.45 4.58 2.52
CA GLY A 22 15.60 3.92 1.22
C GLY A 22 16.34 2.58 1.33
N LEU A 23 17.47 2.56 2.04
CA LEU A 23 18.24 1.34 2.27
C LEU A 23 17.46 0.31 3.11
N LEU A 24 16.73 0.78 4.13
CA LEU A 24 15.86 -0.07 4.94
C LEU A 24 14.78 -0.75 4.09
N TYR A 25 14.11 -0.01 3.18
CA TYR A 25 13.11 -0.58 2.30
C TYR A 25 13.69 -1.62 1.33
N ILE A 26 14.89 -1.37 0.79
CA ILE A 26 15.59 -2.34 -0.07
C ILE A 26 15.93 -3.60 0.71
N LEU A 27 16.47 -3.47 1.93
CA LEU A 27 16.81 -4.60 2.78
C LEU A 27 15.57 -5.44 3.10
N ILE A 28 14.48 -4.80 3.52
CA ILE A 28 13.21 -5.46 3.80
C ILE A 28 12.70 -6.18 2.54
N ALA A 29 12.69 -5.51 1.39
CA ALA A 29 12.26 -6.13 0.12
C ALA A 29 13.05 -7.40 -0.21
N ILE A 30 14.38 -7.35 -0.07
CA ILE A 30 15.25 -8.51 -0.29
C ILE A 30 14.91 -9.64 0.69
N CYS A 31 14.75 -9.33 1.98
CA CYS A 31 14.34 -10.33 2.98
C CYS A 31 12.99 -10.99 2.63
N LEU A 32 12.01 -10.22 2.17
CA LEU A 32 10.71 -10.74 1.73
C LEU A 32 10.86 -11.74 0.58
N MET A 33 11.76 -11.48 -0.38
CA MET A 33 11.97 -12.35 -1.54
C MET A 33 12.63 -13.69 -1.17
N PHE A 34 13.52 -13.69 -0.17
CA PHE A 34 14.19 -14.91 0.30
C PHE A 34 13.34 -15.75 1.26
N THR A 35 12.36 -15.14 1.94
CA THR A 35 11.52 -15.83 2.94
C THR A 35 10.03 -15.59 2.69
N PRO A 36 9.49 -16.01 1.53
CA PRO A 36 8.13 -15.67 1.13
C PRO A 36 7.08 -16.24 2.09
N LEU A 37 7.29 -17.44 2.61
CA LEU A 37 6.33 -18.08 3.53
C LEU A 37 6.23 -17.36 4.88
N ALA A 38 7.38 -17.05 5.51
CA ALA A 38 7.41 -16.32 6.78
C ALA A 38 6.83 -14.90 6.62
N SER A 39 7.16 -14.24 5.51
CA SER A 39 6.60 -12.93 5.17
C SER A 39 5.09 -12.96 5.01
N TYR A 40 4.55 -14.03 4.41
CA TYR A 40 3.11 -14.20 4.27
C TYR A 40 2.40 -14.43 5.61
N VAL A 41 3.01 -15.21 6.51
CA VAL A 41 2.50 -15.37 7.89
C VAL A 41 2.47 -14.03 8.61
N ALA A 42 3.55 -13.24 8.49
CA ALA A 42 3.61 -11.90 9.09
C ALA A 42 2.51 -10.98 8.55
N LEU A 43 2.27 -10.99 7.23
CA LEU A 43 1.15 -10.24 6.61
C LEU A 43 -0.21 -10.70 7.12
N SER A 44 -0.39 -12.01 7.33
CA SER A 44 -1.63 -12.58 7.87
C SER A 44 -1.87 -12.13 9.31
N VAL A 45 -0.84 -12.13 10.15
CA VAL A 45 -0.91 -11.63 11.53
C VAL A 45 -1.21 -10.14 11.54
N LEU A 46 -0.51 -9.35 10.73
CA LEU A 46 -0.74 -7.91 10.60
C LEU A 46 -2.18 -7.62 10.15
N PHE A 47 -2.71 -8.38 9.20
CA PHE A 47 -4.09 -8.25 8.74
C PHE A 47 -5.08 -8.56 9.86
N SER A 48 -4.92 -9.67 10.58
CA SER A 48 -5.80 -10.05 11.69
C SER A 48 -5.81 -9.00 12.80
N VAL A 49 -4.63 -8.51 13.22
CA VAL A 49 -4.50 -7.46 14.23
C VAL A 49 -5.11 -6.15 13.73
N SER A 50 -4.91 -5.81 12.46
CA SER A 50 -5.49 -4.60 11.88
C SER A 50 -7.01 -4.65 11.86
N MET A 51 -7.63 -5.79 11.52
CA MET A 51 -9.09 -5.95 11.59
C MET A 51 -9.60 -5.81 13.03
N PHE A 52 -8.92 -6.42 14.00
CA PHE A 52 -9.28 -6.28 15.41
C PHE A 52 -9.23 -4.81 15.85
N VAL A 53 -8.12 -4.12 15.58
CA VAL A 53 -7.95 -2.71 15.94
C VAL A 53 -8.99 -1.84 15.21
N SER A 54 -9.20 -2.05 13.91
CA SER A 54 -10.23 -1.34 13.14
C SER A 54 -11.62 -1.51 13.76
N GLY A 55 -12.03 -2.74 14.06
CA GLY A 55 -13.30 -3.02 14.69
C GLY A 55 -13.47 -2.32 16.05
N THR A 56 -12.43 -2.35 16.90
CA THR A 56 -12.48 -1.61 18.18
C THR A 56 -12.61 -0.10 17.98
N LEU A 57 -11.86 0.48 17.04
CA LEU A 57 -11.88 1.91 16.76
C LEU A 57 -13.20 2.36 16.13
N GLU A 58 -13.78 1.57 15.24
CA GLU A 58 -15.09 1.86 14.63
C GLU A 58 -16.22 1.80 15.66
N ILE A 59 -16.20 0.82 16.57
CA ILE A 59 -17.17 0.76 17.67
C ILE A 59 -17.02 1.98 18.58
N LEU A 60 -15.79 2.35 18.95
CA LEU A 60 -15.52 3.54 19.77
C LEU A 60 -15.98 4.82 19.07
N PHE A 61 -15.58 4.99 17.81
CA PHE A 61 -15.94 6.13 16.97
C PHE A 61 -17.45 6.26 16.82
N ALA A 62 -18.11 5.13 16.58
CA ALA A 62 -19.54 5.06 16.63
C ALA A 62 -19.97 5.59 18.00
N VAL A 63 -19.80 4.84 19.09
CA VAL A 63 -20.41 5.15 20.40
C VAL A 63 -20.22 6.61 20.82
N THR A 64 -19.03 7.19 20.60
CA THR A 64 -18.74 8.60 20.88
C THR A 64 -19.55 9.58 20.01
N ASN A 65 -19.76 9.28 18.73
CA ASN A 65 -20.42 10.18 17.77
C ASN A 65 -21.90 9.84 17.48
N LYS A 66 -22.53 8.99 18.31
CA LYS A 66 -23.92 8.55 18.15
C LYS A 66 -24.93 9.68 17.92
N LYS A 67 -24.72 10.84 18.54
CA LYS A 67 -25.62 12.00 18.44
C LYS A 67 -25.27 12.97 17.30
N ASN A 68 -24.04 12.90 16.77
CA ASN A 68 -23.54 13.84 15.77
C ASN A 68 -23.58 13.28 14.34
N ILE A 69 -23.67 11.95 14.18
CA ILE A 69 -23.63 11.29 12.86
C ILE A 69 -24.88 10.44 12.66
N SER A 70 -25.68 10.77 11.65
CA SER A 70 -26.90 10.00 11.29
C SER A 70 -26.58 8.55 10.87
N SER A 71 -25.40 8.29 10.31
CA SER A 71 -24.97 6.96 9.85
C SER A 71 -24.28 6.12 10.93
N TRP A 72 -24.33 6.54 12.21
CA TRP A 72 -23.69 5.85 13.34
C TRP A 72 -23.92 4.34 13.39
N GLY A 73 -25.15 3.90 13.11
CA GLY A 73 -25.52 2.49 13.18
C GLY A 73 -24.75 1.61 12.19
N TRP A 74 -24.38 2.16 11.03
CA TRP A 74 -23.57 1.44 10.04
C TRP A 74 -22.14 1.23 10.53
N TYR A 75 -21.52 2.26 11.13
CA TYR A 75 -20.19 2.16 11.75
C TYR A 75 -20.17 1.19 12.93
N LEU A 76 -21.25 1.14 13.72
CA LEU A 76 -21.35 0.17 14.80
C LEU A 76 -21.46 -1.26 14.25
N ALA A 77 -22.28 -1.46 13.22
CA ALA A 77 -22.46 -2.77 12.60
C ALA A 77 -21.17 -3.27 11.93
N SER A 78 -20.49 -2.42 11.15
CA SER A 78 -19.19 -2.75 10.54
C SER A 78 -18.13 -3.02 11.61
N GLY A 79 -18.04 -2.17 12.63
CA GLY A 79 -17.08 -2.35 13.71
C GLY A 79 -17.27 -3.65 14.50
N ILE A 80 -18.52 -4.07 14.75
CA ILE A 80 -18.82 -5.37 15.39
C ILE A 80 -18.38 -6.53 14.50
N ILE A 81 -18.69 -6.48 13.20
CA ILE A 81 -18.30 -7.52 12.23
C ILE A 81 -16.77 -7.63 12.17
N ASP A 82 -16.09 -6.49 12.03
CA ASP A 82 -14.63 -6.42 11.95
C ASP A 82 -13.96 -6.90 13.24
N LEU A 83 -14.53 -6.59 14.40
CA LEU A 83 -14.04 -7.07 15.68
C LEU A 83 -14.14 -8.59 15.78
N ILE A 84 -15.31 -9.16 15.45
CA ILE A 84 -15.53 -10.61 15.51
C ILE A 84 -14.60 -11.33 14.52
N LEU A 85 -14.52 -10.84 13.29
CA LEU A 85 -13.61 -11.36 12.27
C LEU A 85 -12.15 -11.24 12.74
N GLY A 86 -11.74 -10.08 13.26
CA GLY A 86 -10.40 -9.85 13.78
C GLY A 86 -10.03 -10.85 14.88
N ILE A 87 -10.90 -11.04 15.87
CA ILE A 87 -10.70 -12.04 16.95
C ILE A 87 -10.57 -13.45 16.36
N TYR A 88 -11.45 -13.81 15.43
CA TYR A 88 -11.45 -15.14 14.80
C TYR A 88 -10.17 -15.40 13.98
N LEU A 89 -9.72 -14.41 13.21
CA LEU A 89 -8.51 -14.46 12.40
C LEU A 89 -7.23 -14.43 13.25
N MET A 90 -7.26 -13.80 14.43
CA MET A 90 -6.16 -13.85 15.40
C MET A 90 -6.05 -15.22 16.07
N ALA A 91 -7.19 -15.83 16.40
CA ALA A 91 -7.23 -17.17 16.99
C ALA A 91 -6.74 -18.26 16.02
N ASN A 92 -6.98 -18.08 14.71
CA ASN A 92 -6.58 -19.02 13.67
C ASN A 92 -5.81 -18.33 12.54
N ILE A 93 -4.49 -18.25 12.68
CA ILE A 93 -3.59 -17.68 11.66
C ILE A 93 -3.74 -18.41 10.31
N GLY A 94 -3.98 -19.73 10.32
CA GLY A 94 -4.23 -20.51 9.10
C GLY A 94 -5.47 -20.05 8.31
N LEU A 95 -6.50 -19.56 9.00
CA LEU A 95 -7.68 -18.98 8.34
C LEU A 95 -7.37 -17.61 7.75
N SER A 96 -6.59 -16.77 8.45
CA SER A 96 -6.13 -15.49 7.90
C SER A 96 -5.31 -15.68 6.62
N MET A 97 -4.43 -16.67 6.62
CA MET A 97 -3.68 -17.10 5.44
C MET A 97 -4.58 -17.62 4.31
N ALA A 98 -5.75 -18.15 4.59
CA ALA A 98 -6.69 -18.60 3.57
C ALA A 98 -7.55 -17.45 3.03
N VAL A 99 -7.93 -16.48 3.88
CA VAL A 99 -8.85 -15.38 3.53
C VAL A 99 -8.17 -14.29 2.71
N LEU A 100 -6.92 -13.94 3.02
CA LEU A 100 -6.18 -12.87 2.35
C LEU A 100 -6.14 -12.98 0.80
N PRO A 101 -5.84 -14.16 0.21
CA PRO A 101 -5.81 -14.30 -1.24
C PRO A 101 -7.18 -14.10 -1.87
N PHE A 102 -8.27 -14.45 -1.18
CA PHE A 102 -9.62 -14.21 -1.67
C PHE A 102 -9.94 -12.71 -1.72
N ILE A 103 -9.63 -11.97 -0.65
CA ILE A 103 -9.83 -10.51 -0.62
C ILE A 103 -9.12 -9.86 -1.81
N VAL A 104 -7.89 -10.28 -2.05
CA VAL A 104 -7.04 -9.76 -3.13
C VAL A 104 -7.55 -10.19 -4.50
N ALA A 105 -8.02 -11.43 -4.65
CA ALA A 105 -8.62 -11.91 -5.88
C ALA A 105 -9.89 -11.11 -6.22
N PHE A 106 -10.79 -10.90 -5.26
CA PHE A 106 -11.97 -10.06 -5.47
C PHE A 106 -11.58 -8.63 -5.85
N TRP A 107 -10.64 -8.03 -5.13
CA TRP A 107 -10.14 -6.69 -5.45
C TRP A 107 -9.56 -6.62 -6.88
N LEU A 108 -8.75 -7.60 -7.27
CA LEU A 108 -8.17 -7.71 -8.61
C LEU A 108 -9.24 -7.92 -9.68
N MET A 109 -10.27 -8.71 -9.38
CA MET A 109 -11.41 -8.94 -10.26
C MET A 109 -12.17 -7.64 -10.54
N PHE A 110 -12.51 -6.87 -9.51
CA PHE A 110 -13.15 -5.55 -9.67
C PHE A 110 -12.26 -4.58 -10.46
N ARG A 111 -10.94 -4.60 -10.22
CA ARG A 111 -9.96 -3.81 -10.98
C ARG A 111 -9.90 -4.22 -12.45
N GLY A 112 -10.02 -5.51 -12.74
CA GLY A 112 -10.07 -6.07 -14.09
C GLY A 112 -11.34 -5.64 -14.84
N PHE A 113 -12.49 -5.68 -14.17
CA PHE A 113 -13.73 -5.14 -14.74
C PHE A 113 -13.66 -3.64 -14.99
N ALA A 114 -13.15 -2.86 -14.03
CA ALA A 114 -12.99 -1.42 -14.16
C ALA A 114 -12.05 -1.05 -15.33
N SER A 115 -10.90 -1.73 -15.47
CA SER A 115 -9.95 -1.48 -16.56
C SER A 115 -10.50 -1.88 -17.93
N THR A 116 -11.30 -2.95 -18.01
CA THR A 116 -12.04 -3.30 -19.23
C THR A 116 -13.08 -2.22 -19.57
N GLY A 117 -13.75 -1.65 -18.56
CA GLY A 117 -14.63 -0.49 -18.69
C GLY A 117 -13.91 0.74 -19.25
N TYR A 118 -12.79 1.12 -18.64
CA TYR A 118 -11.95 2.23 -19.11
C TYR A 118 -11.47 2.01 -20.53
N ALA A 119 -11.10 0.77 -20.87
CA ALA A 119 -10.82 0.45 -22.24
C ALA A 119 -12.03 0.87 -23.10
N MET A 120 -13.23 0.33 -22.89
CA MET A 120 -14.38 0.65 -23.74
C MET A 120 -14.61 2.17 -23.96
N ASP A 121 -14.34 2.98 -22.94
CA ASP A 121 -14.34 4.44 -23.08
C ASP A 121 -13.19 4.95 -23.97
N LEU A 122 -11.95 4.50 -23.75
CA LEU A 122 -10.80 4.80 -24.63
C LEU A 122 -11.05 4.44 -26.11
N LYS A 123 -11.84 3.37 -26.39
CA LYS A 123 -12.28 3.03 -27.75
C LYS A 123 -13.22 4.09 -28.32
N ARG A 124 -14.17 4.56 -27.52
CA ARG A 124 -15.12 5.61 -27.92
C ARG A 124 -14.41 6.93 -28.23
N TYR A 125 -13.33 7.23 -27.52
CA TYR A 125 -12.49 8.41 -27.77
C TYR A 125 -11.45 8.23 -28.90
N GLY A 126 -11.44 7.09 -29.61
CA GLY A 126 -10.61 6.91 -30.82
C GLY A 126 -9.12 6.66 -30.57
N THR A 127 -8.73 6.28 -29.34
CA THR A 127 -7.32 6.03 -29.01
C THR A 127 -6.84 4.65 -29.50
N ARG A 128 -5.65 4.58 -30.09
CA ARG A 128 -5.09 3.34 -30.68
C ARG A 128 -4.67 2.29 -29.63
N ASN A 129 -4.38 2.71 -28.40
CA ASN A 129 -3.90 1.83 -27.33
C ASN A 129 -5.03 1.09 -26.59
N TRP A 130 -6.28 1.28 -27.00
CA TRP A 130 -7.45 0.66 -26.39
C TRP A 130 -7.31 -0.84 -26.15
N GLY A 131 -6.85 -1.57 -27.17
CA GLY A 131 -6.75 -3.03 -27.13
C GLY A 131 -5.82 -3.53 -26.02
N TRP A 132 -4.78 -2.77 -25.68
CA TRP A 132 -3.86 -3.12 -24.61
C TRP A 132 -4.52 -3.03 -23.24
N TYR A 133 -5.27 -1.96 -22.97
CA TYR A 133 -6.02 -1.81 -21.72
C TYR A 133 -7.09 -2.88 -21.55
N MET A 134 -7.78 -3.26 -22.65
CA MET A 134 -8.74 -4.36 -22.61
C MET A 134 -8.05 -5.70 -22.32
N ALA A 135 -6.92 -5.99 -22.97
CA ALA A 135 -6.17 -7.22 -22.72
C ALA A 135 -5.69 -7.31 -21.27
N PHE A 136 -5.17 -6.22 -20.69
CA PHE A 136 -4.79 -6.17 -19.27
C PHE A 136 -5.98 -6.39 -18.34
N GLY A 137 -7.15 -5.83 -18.65
CA GLY A 137 -8.36 -6.02 -17.85
C GLY A 137 -8.85 -7.47 -17.86
N VAL A 138 -8.91 -8.09 -19.05
CA VAL A 138 -9.27 -9.51 -19.19
C VAL A 138 -8.24 -10.41 -18.49
N LEU A 139 -6.95 -10.14 -18.66
CA LEU A 139 -5.88 -10.89 -17.99
C LEU A 139 -6.01 -10.78 -16.46
N ALA A 140 -6.29 -9.59 -15.92
CA ALA A 140 -6.50 -9.41 -14.49
C ALA A 140 -7.70 -10.23 -13.96
N ILE A 141 -8.79 -10.31 -14.72
CA ILE A 141 -9.95 -11.15 -14.38
C ILE A 141 -9.54 -12.63 -14.37
N LEU A 142 -8.84 -13.11 -15.41
CA LEU A 142 -8.37 -14.50 -15.47
C LEU A 142 -7.41 -14.84 -14.33
N CYS A 143 -6.47 -13.94 -14.02
CA CYS A 143 -5.59 -14.08 -12.86
C CYS A 143 -6.36 -14.15 -11.54
N SER A 144 -7.41 -13.34 -11.38
CA SER A 144 -8.24 -13.36 -10.16
C SER A 144 -8.94 -14.71 -9.98
N ILE A 145 -9.48 -15.29 -11.06
CA ILE A 145 -10.10 -16.62 -11.05
C ILE A 145 -9.05 -17.69 -10.72
N GLY A 146 -7.83 -17.57 -11.27
CA GLY A 146 -6.72 -18.45 -10.96
C GLY A 146 -6.34 -18.43 -9.47
N ILE A 147 -6.34 -17.26 -8.84
CA ILE A 147 -6.09 -17.13 -7.39
C ILE A 147 -7.22 -17.78 -6.58
N ILE A 148 -8.49 -17.65 -7.00
CA ILE A 148 -9.62 -18.29 -6.32
C ILE A 148 -9.50 -19.82 -6.38
N TRP A 149 -9.07 -20.36 -7.54
CA TRP A 149 -8.89 -21.80 -7.71
C TRP A 149 -7.71 -22.35 -6.89
N GLN A 150 -6.60 -21.61 -6.83
CA GLN A 150 -5.44 -21.96 -6.01
C GLN A 150 -4.98 -20.77 -5.16
N PRO A 151 -5.47 -20.63 -3.92
CA PRO A 151 -5.14 -19.49 -3.06
C PRO A 151 -3.66 -19.39 -2.71
N GLY A 152 -2.92 -20.51 -2.80
CA GLY A 152 -1.46 -20.52 -2.67
C GLY A 152 -0.73 -19.64 -3.68
N LEU A 153 -1.25 -19.53 -4.92
CA LEU A 153 -0.70 -18.61 -5.92
C LEU A 153 -0.93 -17.15 -5.52
N GLY A 154 -2.08 -16.83 -4.94
CA GLY A 154 -2.37 -15.48 -4.46
C GLY A 154 -1.47 -15.06 -3.30
N ALA A 155 -1.19 -15.99 -2.37
CA ALA A 155 -0.29 -15.75 -1.25
C ALA A 155 1.13 -15.36 -1.72
N LEU A 156 1.71 -16.13 -2.63
CA LEU A 156 3.03 -15.82 -3.21
C LEU A 156 2.99 -14.51 -4.00
N SER A 157 1.98 -14.33 -4.84
CA SER A 157 1.82 -13.12 -5.66
C SER A 157 1.78 -11.86 -4.80
N LEU A 158 1.10 -11.91 -3.64
CA LEU A 158 1.04 -10.79 -2.69
C LEU A 158 2.40 -10.41 -2.12
N VAL A 159 3.14 -11.40 -1.63
CA VAL A 159 4.47 -11.15 -1.04
C VAL A 159 5.41 -10.56 -2.08
N TYR A 160 5.43 -11.12 -3.29
CA TYR A 160 6.27 -10.59 -4.37
C TYR A 160 5.83 -9.20 -4.80
N MET A 161 4.53 -8.93 -4.92
CA MET A 161 4.03 -7.60 -5.28
C MET A 161 4.46 -6.53 -4.26
N ILE A 162 4.37 -6.84 -2.97
CA ILE A 162 4.84 -5.96 -1.89
C ILE A 162 6.37 -5.80 -1.95
N ALA A 163 7.11 -6.89 -2.13
CA ALA A 163 8.57 -6.85 -2.23
C ALA A 163 9.05 -5.96 -3.40
N TYR A 164 8.50 -6.14 -4.60
CA TYR A 164 8.83 -5.30 -5.75
C TYR A 164 8.46 -3.83 -5.52
N THR A 165 7.31 -3.57 -4.91
CA THR A 165 6.89 -2.20 -4.60
C THR A 165 7.85 -1.53 -3.61
N LEU A 166 8.23 -2.23 -2.54
CA LEU A 166 9.21 -1.75 -1.56
C LEU A 166 10.59 -1.53 -2.18
N LEU A 167 11.00 -2.41 -3.10
CA LEU A 167 12.26 -2.29 -3.83
C LEU A 167 12.26 -1.02 -4.69
N ILE A 168 11.21 -0.80 -5.48
CA ILE A 168 11.05 0.40 -6.31
C ILE A 168 11.06 1.66 -5.45
N ILE A 169 10.23 1.71 -4.39
CA ILE A 169 10.18 2.85 -3.47
C ILE A 169 11.55 3.10 -2.81
N GLY A 170 12.25 2.03 -2.42
CA GLY A 170 13.57 2.09 -1.84
C GLY A 170 14.59 2.72 -2.78
N ILE A 171 14.64 2.27 -4.04
CA ILE A 171 15.51 2.86 -5.08
C ILE A 171 15.18 4.34 -5.27
N PHE A 172 13.91 4.70 -5.42
CA PHE A 172 13.49 6.09 -5.58
C PHE A 172 13.93 6.97 -4.39
N ARG A 173 13.81 6.49 -3.15
CA ARG A 173 14.25 7.22 -1.97
C ARG A 173 15.76 7.39 -1.88
N VAL A 174 16.52 6.40 -2.35
CA VAL A 174 17.98 6.49 -2.47
C VAL A 174 18.35 7.55 -3.51
N MET A 175 17.74 7.55 -4.69
CA MET A 175 17.95 8.59 -5.71
C MET A 175 17.64 10.00 -5.17
N LEU A 176 16.47 10.16 -4.52
CA LEU A 176 16.05 11.42 -3.92
C LEU A 176 17.02 11.89 -2.81
N SER A 177 17.61 10.96 -2.04
CA SER A 177 18.58 11.31 -1.02
C SER A 177 19.86 11.94 -1.59
N PHE A 178 20.32 11.47 -2.75
CA PHE A 178 21.48 12.04 -3.44
C PHE A 178 21.16 13.43 -3.99
N GLU A 179 19.96 13.63 -4.49
CA GLU A 179 19.50 14.93 -4.95
C GLU A 179 19.41 15.95 -3.79
N LEU A 180 18.83 15.55 -2.65
CA LEU A 180 18.80 16.36 -1.43
C LEU A 180 20.21 16.67 -0.90
N LYS A 181 21.13 15.71 -0.96
CA LYS A 181 22.55 15.92 -0.58
C LYS A 181 23.22 16.96 -1.48
N SER A 182 22.95 16.93 -2.80
CA SER A 182 23.48 17.91 -3.75
C SER A 182 22.93 19.32 -3.50
N LEU A 183 21.64 19.42 -3.15
CA LEU A 183 20.97 20.67 -2.78
C LEU A 183 21.54 21.24 -1.47
N HIS A 184 21.78 20.38 -0.47
CA HIS A 184 22.37 20.79 0.80
C HIS A 184 23.76 21.40 0.61
N LYS A 185 24.58 20.77 -0.25
CA LYS A 185 25.93 21.27 -0.57
C LYS A 185 25.89 22.65 -1.26
N ARG A 186 25.06 22.82 -2.30
CA ARG A 186 24.90 24.10 -3.01
C ARG A 186 24.38 25.22 -2.11
N ASN A 187 23.43 24.90 -1.22
CA ASN A 187 22.88 25.89 -0.30
C ASN A 187 23.95 26.38 0.68
N LYS A 188 24.80 25.46 1.17
CA LYS A 188 25.93 25.81 2.03
C LYS A 188 26.94 26.73 1.33
N GLU A 189 27.30 26.42 0.07
CA GLU A 189 28.20 27.25 -0.74
C GLU A 189 27.63 28.67 -0.96
N TYR A 190 26.32 28.79 -1.26
CA TYR A 190 25.66 30.10 -1.45
C TYR A 190 25.69 30.98 -0.19
N TYR A 191 25.45 30.41 1.00
CA TYR A 191 25.54 31.17 2.25
C TYR A 191 26.99 31.56 2.60
N GLU A 192 27.97 30.70 2.28
CA GLU A 192 29.39 31.01 2.42
C GLU A 192 29.83 32.15 1.48
N GLU A 193 29.38 32.17 0.23
CA GLU A 193 29.66 33.24 -0.74
C GLU A 193 29.04 34.59 -0.36
N GLN A 194 27.87 34.59 0.28
CA GLN A 194 27.21 35.82 0.73
C GLN A 194 27.66 36.32 2.11
N GLY A 195 28.56 35.60 2.79
CA GLY A 195 29.05 35.99 4.12
C GLY A 195 27.97 35.99 5.21
N ILE A 196 26.83 35.35 4.96
CA ILE A 196 25.71 35.25 5.90
C ILE A 196 25.91 33.97 6.70
N LYS A 197 26.43 34.11 7.93
CA LYS A 197 26.60 32.99 8.88
C LYS A 197 25.28 32.60 9.54
#